data_AF-A0A0Q8CDF8-F1
#
_entry.id   AF-A0A0Q8CDF8-F1
#
_cell.length_a   1.000
_cell.length_b   1.000
_cell.length_c   1.000
_cell.angle_alpha   90.00
_cell.angle_beta   90.00
_cell.angle_gamma   90.00
#
_symmetry.space_group_name_H-M   'P 1'
#
loop_
_entity.id
_entity.type
_entity.pdbx_description
1 polymer ?
#
loop_
_entity_poly.entity_id
_entity_poly.type
_entity_poly.pdbx_seq_one_letter_code
_entity_poly.pdbx_strand_id
1 'polypeptide(L)'
;MSETRPAPTPPEFAAALDAVRRARTRPELVISEIAAPSSLAPWAVALAADVSPTRHGGDSELGTGRFVLLYDPEEPESWGGSFRVVCFAQAPLETDIGTDPFLAEVAWSWLVDALDTRNAKYTAASGTATKILSSGFGELARQGDGAQIELRASWTPLEHDVTAHVEGWSELLCMLAGLPPAADGVTSIRSRRAGK
;
A
#
# COMPACT_ATOMS: atom_id res chain seq x y z
N MET A 1 39.33 -7.11 10.65
CA MET A 1 37.90 -7.15 10.30
C MET A 1 37.23 -6.07 11.13
N SER A 2 36.98 -4.91 10.53
CA SER A 2 36.40 -3.77 11.27
C SER A 2 34.91 -4.00 11.42
N GLU A 3 34.51 -4.34 12.64
CA GLU A 3 33.13 -4.47 13.05
C GLU A 3 32.51 -3.06 13.06
N THR A 4 31.76 -2.74 12.00
CA THR A 4 31.14 -1.42 11.84
C THR A 4 29.96 -1.37 12.82
N ARG A 5 30.16 -0.66 13.94
CA ARG A 5 29.08 -0.35 14.88
C ARG A 5 27.96 0.36 14.10
N PRO A 6 26.69 -0.10 14.17
CA PRO A 6 25.61 0.59 13.48
C PRO A 6 25.55 2.04 13.95
N ALA A 7 25.48 2.96 12.99
CA ALA A 7 25.32 4.37 13.29
C ALA A 7 24.05 4.57 14.15
N PRO A 8 24.08 5.47 15.14
CA PRO A 8 22.89 5.76 15.94
C PRO A 8 21.75 6.22 15.03
N THR A 9 20.52 5.80 15.34
CA THR A 9 19.34 6.19 14.58
C THR A 9 19.15 7.72 14.63
N PRO A 10 19.06 8.41 13.48
CA PRO A 10 18.80 9.83 13.41
C PRO A 10 17.46 10.21 14.05
N PRO A 11 17.35 11.36 14.75
CA PRO A 11 16.11 11.79 15.39
C PRO A 11 14.90 11.87 14.44
N GLU A 12 15.14 12.27 13.19
CA GLU A 12 14.13 12.36 12.14
C GLU A 12 13.57 10.97 11.79
N PHE A 13 14.46 9.99 11.61
CA PHE A 13 14.05 8.61 11.35
C PHE A 13 13.40 7.98 12.58
N ALA A 14 13.87 8.28 13.79
CA ALA A 14 13.24 7.82 15.02
C ALA A 14 11.79 8.34 15.15
N ALA A 15 11.55 9.61 14.84
CA ALA A 15 10.21 10.19 14.80
C ALA A 15 9.31 9.50 13.76
N ALA A 16 9.87 9.17 12.59
CA ALA A 16 9.16 8.45 11.55
C ALA A 16 8.82 7.00 11.97
N LEU A 17 9.72 6.29 12.66
CA LEU A 17 9.42 4.97 13.22
C LEU A 17 8.28 5.02 14.23
N ASP A 18 8.26 6.03 15.10
CA ASP A 18 7.15 6.20 16.03
C ASP A 18 5.84 6.55 15.32
N ALA A 19 5.89 7.35 14.24
CA ALA A 19 4.73 7.65 13.41
C ALA A 19 4.18 6.40 12.69
N VAL A 20 5.05 5.52 12.19
CA VAL A 20 4.66 4.21 11.63
C VAL A 20 3.89 3.38 12.65
N ARG A 21 4.39 3.31 13.90
CA ARG A 21 3.74 2.54 14.98
C ARG A 21 2.40 3.13 15.43
N ARG A 22 2.23 4.45 15.31
CA ARG A 22 0.99 5.16 15.68
C ARG A 22 -0.11 5.09 14.63
N ALA A 23 0.23 4.78 13.38
CA ALA A 23 -0.72 4.76 12.28
C ALA A 23 -1.89 3.83 12.57
N ARG A 24 -3.12 4.33 12.40
CA ARG A 24 -4.33 3.56 12.63
C ARG A 24 -4.89 3.05 11.33
N THR A 25 -5.00 1.74 11.23
CA THR A 25 -5.49 1.07 10.03
C THR A 25 -6.81 0.37 10.28
N ARG A 26 -7.47 -0.02 9.19
CA ARG A 26 -8.76 -0.69 9.23
C ARG A 26 -8.62 -2.09 9.83
N PRO A 27 -9.66 -2.59 10.53
CA PRO A 27 -9.61 -3.92 11.13
C PRO A 27 -9.56 -5.04 10.07
N GLU A 28 -9.91 -4.75 8.83
CA GLU A 28 -9.76 -5.68 7.70
C GLU A 28 -8.30 -5.81 7.23
N LEU A 29 -7.39 -4.90 7.60
CA LEU A 29 -6.00 -4.90 7.14
C LEU A 29 -5.06 -5.40 8.24
N VAL A 30 -4.34 -6.48 7.95
CA VAL A 30 -3.29 -6.99 8.84
C VAL A 30 -1.96 -6.44 8.37
N ILE A 31 -1.28 -5.68 9.22
CA ILE A 31 0.03 -5.09 8.92
C ILE A 31 1.09 -5.72 9.83
N SER A 32 2.24 -6.04 9.25
CA SER A 32 3.42 -6.49 9.98
C SER A 32 4.68 -5.82 9.45
N GLU A 33 5.64 -5.56 10.34
CA GLU A 33 6.96 -5.12 9.95
C GLU A 33 7.74 -6.29 9.35
N ILE A 34 8.42 -6.05 8.23
CA ILE A 34 9.24 -7.02 7.52
C ILE A 34 10.67 -6.51 7.37
N ALA A 35 11.60 -7.39 7.00
CA ALA A 35 12.97 -6.99 6.72
C ALA A 35 13.00 -5.93 5.60
N ALA A 36 13.58 -4.77 5.90
CA ALA A 36 13.74 -3.70 4.93
C ALA A 36 14.86 -4.00 3.92
N PRO A 37 14.79 -3.47 2.69
CA PRO A 37 15.88 -3.56 1.73
C PRO A 37 17.13 -2.86 2.28
N SER A 38 18.22 -3.60 2.48
CA SER A 38 19.44 -3.09 3.13
C SER A 38 20.37 -2.29 2.22
N SER A 39 20.11 -2.25 0.90
CA SER A 39 20.98 -1.63 -0.09
C SER A 39 20.49 -0.28 -0.63
N LEU A 40 19.30 0.17 -0.23
CA LEU A 40 18.67 1.36 -0.82
C LEU A 40 18.93 2.65 -0.03
N ALA A 41 19.16 2.54 1.27
CA ALA A 41 19.32 3.67 2.18
C ALA A 41 20.09 3.24 3.44
N PRO A 42 20.77 4.16 4.14
CA PRO A 42 21.40 3.83 5.41
C PRO A 42 20.39 3.47 6.52
N TRP A 43 19.17 4.02 6.44
CA TRP A 43 18.05 3.66 7.32
C TRP A 43 16.79 3.35 6.51
N ALA A 44 16.12 2.27 6.88
CA ALA A 44 14.88 1.86 6.23
C ALA A 44 13.97 1.09 7.19
N VAL A 45 12.66 1.20 6.98
CA VAL A 45 11.64 0.35 7.61
C VAL A 45 10.68 -0.12 6.53
N ALA A 46 10.25 -1.38 6.63
CA ALA A 46 9.35 -1.98 5.65
C ALA A 46 8.16 -2.64 6.34
N LEU A 47 6.98 -2.44 5.77
CA LEU A 47 5.73 -3.05 6.19
C LEU A 47 5.21 -3.95 5.08
N ALA A 48 4.69 -5.12 5.45
CA ALA A 48 3.78 -5.89 4.62
C ALA A 48 2.36 -5.70 5.14
N ALA A 49 1.39 -5.73 4.22
CA ALA A 49 -0.01 -5.72 4.58
C ALA A 49 -0.81 -6.69 3.72
N ASP A 50 -1.76 -7.37 4.36
CA ASP A 50 -2.69 -8.30 3.74
C ASP A 50 -4.12 -7.94 4.17
N VAL A 51 -5.04 -7.88 3.20
CA VAL A 51 -6.47 -7.65 3.48
C VAL A 51 -7.10 -8.99 3.89
N SER A 52 -7.47 -9.11 5.16
CA SER A 52 -8.04 -10.32 5.74
C SER A 52 -9.54 -10.47 5.42
N PRO A 53 -9.98 -11.66 4.94
CA PRO A 53 -11.40 -11.91 4.62
C PRO A 53 -12.30 -12.16 5.84
N THR A 54 -11.78 -12.07 7.07
CA THR A 54 -12.38 -12.62 8.31
C THR A 54 -13.74 -12.08 8.74
N ARG A 55 -14.44 -11.25 7.95
CA ARG A 55 -15.83 -10.84 8.22
C ARG A 55 -16.88 -11.22 7.17
N HIS A 56 -16.50 -11.72 5.99
CA HIS A 56 -17.48 -12.00 4.92
C HIS A 56 -17.39 -13.40 4.27
N GLY A 57 -16.60 -14.33 4.82
CA GLY A 57 -16.80 -15.77 4.56
C GLY A 57 -16.41 -16.25 3.16
N GLY A 58 -15.33 -15.71 2.58
CA GLY A 58 -14.71 -16.24 1.37
C GLY A 58 -13.19 -16.33 1.53
N ASP A 59 -12.59 -17.43 1.08
CA ASP A 59 -11.15 -17.70 1.11
C ASP A 59 -10.44 -16.98 -0.05
N SER A 60 -10.70 -15.67 -0.19
CA SER A 60 -10.21 -14.86 -1.30
C SER A 60 -8.99 -14.04 -0.86
N GLU A 61 -7.92 -14.09 -1.66
CA GLU A 61 -6.79 -13.16 -1.55
C GLU A 61 -7.29 -11.78 -1.97
N LEU A 62 -7.66 -10.92 -1.02
CA LEU A 62 -8.37 -9.67 -1.34
C LEU A 62 -7.41 -8.57 -1.82
N GLY A 63 -6.20 -8.51 -1.27
CA GLY A 63 -5.19 -7.55 -1.69
C GLY A 63 -3.99 -7.59 -0.76
N THR A 64 -2.81 -7.38 -1.31
CA THR A 64 -1.55 -7.35 -0.55
C THR A 64 -0.73 -6.14 -0.93
N GLY A 65 0.11 -5.67 0.00
CA GLY A 65 0.95 -4.51 -0.23
C GLY A 65 2.25 -4.54 0.53
N ARG A 66 3.19 -3.70 0.06
CA ARG A 66 4.40 -3.35 0.78
C ARG A 66 4.57 -1.84 0.81
N PHE A 67 4.98 -1.34 1.97
CA PHE A 67 5.36 0.04 2.17
C PHE A 67 6.78 0.06 2.71
N VAL A 68 7.70 0.72 2.01
CA VAL A 68 9.09 0.87 2.42
C VAL A 68 9.36 2.35 2.59
N LEU A 69 9.70 2.76 3.81
CA LEU A 69 10.22 4.09 4.08
C LEU A 69 11.74 4.03 4.15
N LEU A 70 12.37 4.83 3.31
CA LEU A 70 13.82 5.02 3.23
C LEU A 70 14.17 6.39 3.81
N TYR A 71 15.31 6.46 4.49
CA TYR A 71 15.88 7.70 5.00
C TYR A 71 17.38 7.77 4.73
N ASP A 72 17.80 8.87 4.12
CA ASP A 72 19.19 9.20 3.85
C ASP A 72 19.41 10.71 4.10
N PRO A 73 20.21 11.09 5.11
CA PRO A 73 20.47 12.49 5.44
C PRO A 73 21.31 13.20 4.37
N GLU A 74 21.92 12.48 3.43
CA GLU A 74 22.62 13.08 2.29
C GLU A 74 21.66 13.58 1.19
N GLU A 75 20.35 13.35 1.35
CA GLU A 75 19.29 13.80 0.43
C GLU A 75 19.58 13.47 -1.04
N PRO A 76 19.58 12.18 -1.43
CA PRO A 76 19.84 11.79 -2.81
C PRO A 76 18.98 12.58 -3.79
N GLU A 77 19.59 13.19 -4.82
CA GLU A 77 18.89 14.09 -5.76
C GLU A 77 17.64 13.44 -6.37
N SER A 78 17.71 12.16 -6.70
CA SER A 78 16.59 11.37 -7.25
C SER A 78 15.38 11.24 -6.31
N TRP A 79 15.54 11.51 -5.02
CA TRP A 79 14.46 11.50 -4.04
C TRP A 79 13.84 12.89 -3.89
N GLY A 80 14.61 13.97 -4.04
CA GLY A 80 14.11 15.32 -3.78
C GLY A 80 13.78 15.58 -2.31
N GLY A 81 14.52 14.95 -1.40
CA GLY A 81 14.40 15.07 0.06
C GLY A 81 15.12 13.92 0.78
N SER A 82 15.20 14.00 2.11
CA SER A 82 15.86 12.98 2.95
C SER A 82 15.05 11.69 3.11
N PHE A 83 13.74 11.73 2.89
CA PHE A 83 12.86 10.57 2.92
C PHE A 83 12.42 10.13 1.52
N ARG A 84 12.22 8.82 1.35
CA ARG A 84 11.55 8.28 0.17
C ARG A 84 10.66 7.12 0.56
N VAL A 85 9.40 7.17 0.14
CA VAL A 85 8.52 6.00 0.21
C VAL A 85 8.57 5.26 -1.11
N VAL A 86 8.67 3.93 -1.02
CA VAL A 86 8.45 3.00 -2.12
C VAL A 86 7.29 2.08 -1.73
N CYS A 87 6.28 2.01 -2.59
CA CYS A 87 5.04 1.31 -2.37
C CYS A 87 4.81 0.28 -3.47
N PHE A 88 4.31 -0.88 -3.06
CA PHE A 88 3.75 -1.91 -3.92
C PHE A 88 2.36 -2.28 -3.40
N ALA A 89 1.40 -2.44 -4.29
CA ALA A 89 0.08 -2.95 -3.99
C ALA A 89 -0.40 -3.85 -5.12
N GLN A 90 -1.06 -4.95 -4.80
CA GLN A 90 -1.65 -5.85 -5.78
C GLN A 90 -2.99 -6.39 -5.26
N ALA A 91 -3.92 -6.62 -6.18
CA ALA A 91 -5.19 -7.26 -5.88
C ALA A 91 -5.69 -8.03 -7.12
N PRO A 92 -6.28 -9.23 -6.95
CA PRO A 92 -6.97 -9.90 -8.03
C PRO A 92 -8.24 -9.12 -8.40
N LEU A 93 -8.68 -9.26 -9.64
CA LEU A 93 -9.84 -8.58 -10.18
C LEU A 93 -10.75 -9.57 -10.91
N GLU A 94 -12.03 -9.21 -11.02
CA GLU A 94 -12.92 -9.81 -12.00
C GLU A 94 -12.44 -9.45 -13.41
N THR A 95 -12.58 -10.37 -14.35
CA THR A 95 -11.98 -10.26 -15.69
C THR A 95 -12.57 -9.12 -16.51
N ASP A 96 -13.86 -8.83 -16.34
CA ASP A 96 -14.53 -7.69 -16.96
C ASP A 96 -13.97 -6.35 -16.45
N ILE A 97 -13.76 -6.22 -15.14
CA ILE A 97 -13.09 -5.06 -14.53
C ILE A 97 -11.66 -4.91 -15.05
N GLY A 98 -10.92 -6.01 -15.16
CA GLY A 98 -9.53 -6.01 -15.66
C GLY A 98 -9.39 -5.46 -17.08
N THR A 99 -10.44 -5.52 -17.90
CA THR A 99 -10.45 -4.99 -19.26
C THR A 99 -10.79 -3.50 -19.35
N ASP A 100 -11.23 -2.87 -18.26
CA ASP A 100 -11.57 -1.45 -18.23
C ASP A 100 -10.36 -0.58 -18.62
N PRO A 101 -10.47 0.28 -19.65
CA PRO A 101 -9.37 1.17 -20.05
C PRO A 101 -8.94 2.16 -18.96
N PHE A 102 -9.82 2.56 -18.05
CA PHE A 102 -9.56 3.58 -17.03
C PHE A 102 -9.06 3.03 -15.70
N LEU A 103 -9.08 1.70 -15.49
CA LEU A 103 -8.70 1.07 -14.23
C LEU A 103 -7.31 1.50 -13.72
N ALA A 104 -6.35 1.70 -14.62
CA ALA A 104 -5.00 2.13 -14.24
C ALA A 104 -4.99 3.57 -13.70
N GLU A 105 -5.76 4.48 -14.31
CA GLU A 105 -5.88 5.88 -13.88
C GLU A 105 -6.64 5.97 -12.56
N VAL A 106 -7.69 5.16 -12.39
CA VAL A 106 -8.48 5.06 -11.16
C VAL A 106 -7.64 4.52 -10.00
N ALA A 107 -6.85 3.46 -10.23
CA ALA A 107 -5.96 2.93 -9.20
C ALA A 107 -4.89 3.96 -8.76
N TRP A 108 -4.40 4.77 -9.71
CA TRP A 108 -3.50 5.87 -9.39
C TRP A 108 -4.20 6.99 -8.61
N SER A 109 -5.40 7.41 -9.01
CA SER A 109 -6.16 8.45 -8.31
C SER A 109 -6.49 8.03 -6.88
N TRP A 110 -6.81 6.75 -6.65
CA TRP A 110 -7.01 6.21 -5.30
C TRP A 110 -5.82 6.41 -4.37
N LEU A 111 -4.58 6.25 -4.86
CA LEU A 111 -3.40 6.53 -4.04
C LEU A 111 -3.31 8.02 -3.70
N VAL A 112 -3.45 8.89 -4.70
CA VAL A 112 -3.35 10.34 -4.55
C VAL A 112 -4.44 10.86 -3.60
N ASP A 113 -5.69 10.48 -3.84
CA ASP A 113 -6.85 10.88 -3.05
C ASP A 113 -6.72 10.38 -1.60
N ALA A 114 -6.20 9.16 -1.38
CA ALA A 114 -6.00 8.62 -0.05
C ALA A 114 -4.93 9.39 0.75
N LEU A 115 -3.83 9.78 0.10
CA LEU A 115 -2.80 10.63 0.70
C LEU A 115 -3.34 12.02 1.01
N ASP A 116 -4.05 12.63 0.06
CA ASP A 116 -4.59 13.99 0.16
C ASP A 116 -5.68 14.08 1.25
N THR A 117 -6.59 13.12 1.30
CA THR A 117 -7.67 13.06 2.31
C THR A 117 -7.11 12.94 3.73
N ARG A 118 -5.97 12.26 3.89
CA ARG A 118 -5.24 12.14 5.17
C ARG A 118 -4.33 13.34 5.45
N ASN A 119 -4.31 14.34 4.57
CA ASN A 119 -3.48 15.54 4.64
C ASN A 119 -1.97 15.27 4.62
N ALA A 120 -1.53 14.13 4.06
CA ALA A 120 -0.12 13.79 3.94
C ALA A 120 0.62 14.86 3.13
N LYS A 121 1.78 15.33 3.61
CA LYS A 121 2.60 16.30 2.87
C LYS A 121 3.65 15.56 2.07
N TYR A 122 3.52 15.59 0.74
CA TYR A 122 4.45 14.91 -0.16
C TYR A 122 4.77 15.72 -1.41
N THR A 123 5.84 15.32 -2.08
CA THR A 123 6.20 15.74 -3.43
C THR A 123 6.68 14.55 -4.24
N ALA A 124 7.02 14.79 -5.52
CA ALA A 124 7.66 13.82 -6.41
C ALA A 124 6.94 12.46 -6.49
N ALA A 125 5.61 12.48 -6.41
CA ALA A 125 4.80 11.28 -6.58
C ALA A 125 4.91 10.76 -8.01
N SER A 126 5.24 9.48 -8.13
CA SER A 126 5.38 8.80 -9.40
C SER A 126 5.07 7.32 -9.24
N GLY A 127 4.70 6.65 -10.34
CA GLY A 127 4.41 5.24 -10.30
C GLY A 127 3.90 4.67 -11.61
N THR A 128 3.55 3.39 -11.57
CA THR A 128 2.96 2.62 -12.65
C THR A 128 1.83 1.76 -12.11
N ALA A 129 0.70 1.75 -12.81
CA ALA A 129 -0.38 0.78 -12.61
C ALA A 129 -0.38 -0.20 -13.78
N THR A 130 -0.20 -1.48 -13.49
CA THR A 130 -0.08 -2.56 -14.47
C THR A 130 -1.25 -3.51 -14.35
N LYS A 131 -1.99 -3.68 -15.45
CA LYS A 131 -3.06 -4.67 -15.57
C LYS A 131 -2.48 -5.96 -16.14
N ILE A 132 -2.72 -7.07 -15.46
CA ILE A 132 -2.33 -8.41 -15.91
C ILE A 132 -3.62 -9.13 -16.29
N LEU A 133 -3.72 -9.54 -17.55
CA LEU A 133 -4.80 -10.36 -18.08
C LEU A 133 -4.23 -11.70 -18.51
N SER A 134 -4.83 -12.79 -18.03
CA SER A 134 -4.44 -14.15 -18.38
C SER A 134 -5.62 -14.89 -18.99
N SER A 135 -5.35 -15.72 -20.00
CA SER A 135 -6.33 -16.65 -20.55
C SER A 135 -5.85 -18.07 -20.42
N GLY A 136 -6.69 -18.92 -19.84
CA GLY A 136 -6.42 -20.34 -19.65
C GLY A 136 -6.57 -21.13 -20.95
N PHE A 137 -5.51 -21.83 -21.37
CA PHE A 137 -5.54 -22.77 -22.49
C PHE A 137 -5.04 -24.15 -22.05
N GLY A 138 -5.43 -25.20 -22.78
CA GLY A 138 -4.99 -26.58 -22.48
C GLY A 138 -5.43 -27.03 -21.09
N GLU A 139 -4.48 -27.47 -20.25
CA GLU A 139 -4.74 -27.90 -18.87
C GLU A 139 -5.29 -26.78 -17.98
N LEU A 140 -4.97 -25.52 -18.29
CA LEU A 140 -5.46 -24.35 -17.56
C LEU A 140 -6.83 -23.87 -18.05
N ALA A 141 -7.39 -24.46 -19.11
CA ALA A 141 -8.71 -24.07 -19.63
C ALA A 141 -9.82 -24.24 -18.57
N ARG A 142 -9.66 -25.17 -17.62
CA ARG A 142 -10.58 -25.34 -16.49
C ARG A 142 -10.52 -24.21 -15.46
N GLN A 143 -9.41 -23.47 -15.39
CA GLN A 143 -9.25 -22.33 -14.48
C GLN A 143 -9.86 -21.04 -15.05
N GLY A 144 -10.02 -20.96 -16.38
CA GLY A 144 -10.63 -19.82 -17.07
C GLY A 144 -9.67 -18.65 -17.28
N ASP A 145 -10.24 -17.48 -17.53
CA ASP A 145 -9.50 -16.22 -17.64
C ASP A 145 -9.28 -15.61 -16.24
N GLY A 146 -8.20 -14.86 -16.07
CA GLY A 146 -7.85 -14.16 -14.83
C GLY A 146 -7.46 -12.71 -15.06
N ALA A 147 -7.64 -11.89 -14.03
CA ALA A 147 -7.22 -10.50 -14.03
C ALA A 147 -6.60 -10.10 -12.68
N GLN A 148 -5.61 -9.21 -12.74
CA GLN A 148 -4.95 -8.65 -11.57
C GLN A 148 -4.49 -7.21 -11.88
N ILE A 149 -4.53 -6.36 -10.86
CA ILE A 149 -3.90 -5.03 -10.90
C ILE A 149 -2.69 -5.01 -9.97
N GLU A 150 -1.63 -4.36 -10.43
CA GLU A 150 -0.43 -4.09 -9.66
C GLU A 150 -0.10 -2.59 -9.71
N LEU A 151 0.01 -1.95 -8.56
CA LEU A 151 0.48 -0.58 -8.43
C LEU A 151 1.89 -0.58 -7.81
N ARG A 152 2.83 0.04 -8.52
CA ARG A 152 4.14 0.43 -7.96
C ARG A 152 4.21 1.94 -7.91
N ALA A 153 4.48 2.49 -6.75
CA ALA A 153 4.52 3.94 -6.57
C ALA A 153 5.67 4.36 -5.67
N SER A 154 6.06 5.62 -5.77
CA SER A 154 7.00 6.24 -4.86
C SER A 154 6.70 7.72 -4.73
N TRP A 155 6.99 8.29 -3.57
CA TRP A 155 6.83 9.72 -3.29
C TRP A 155 7.78 10.12 -2.17
N THR A 156 7.92 11.43 -1.97
CA THR A 156 8.82 12.01 -0.99
C THR A 156 8.01 12.70 0.09
N PRO A 157 7.94 12.14 1.31
CA PRO A 157 7.38 12.84 2.46
C PRO A 157 8.12 14.16 2.72
N LEU A 158 7.36 15.21 3.03
CA LEU A 158 7.88 16.53 3.40
C LEU A 158 7.88 16.74 4.93
N GLU A 159 7.49 15.71 5.68
CA GLU A 159 7.34 15.71 7.12
C GLU A 159 7.91 14.44 7.74
N HIS A 160 8.39 14.53 8.99
CA HIS A 160 8.93 13.37 9.71
C HIS A 160 7.81 12.50 10.32
N ASP A 161 6.64 13.08 10.57
CA ASP A 161 5.46 12.31 10.99
C ASP A 161 4.81 11.65 9.77
N VAL A 162 5.24 10.41 9.50
CA VAL A 162 4.75 9.66 8.34
C VAL A 162 3.40 8.96 8.55
N THR A 163 2.69 9.23 9.66
CA THR A 163 1.42 8.54 9.98
C THR A 163 0.41 8.65 8.83
N ALA A 164 0.22 9.85 8.27
CA ALA A 164 -0.73 10.07 7.18
C ALA A 164 -0.37 9.28 5.91
N HIS A 165 0.92 9.04 5.65
CA HIS A 165 1.37 8.27 4.49
C HIS A 165 1.09 6.77 4.63
N VAL A 166 1.31 6.22 5.83
CA VAL A 166 1.00 4.81 6.13
C VAL A 166 -0.52 4.57 6.09
N GLU A 167 -1.30 5.51 6.63
CA GLU A 167 -2.76 5.43 6.61
C GLU A 167 -3.33 5.57 5.19
N GLY A 168 -2.79 6.49 4.38
CA GLY A 168 -3.18 6.64 2.97
C GLY A 168 -2.87 5.40 2.13
N TRP A 169 -1.68 4.81 2.30
CA TRP A 169 -1.33 3.53 1.68
C TRP A 169 -2.27 2.39 2.13
N SER A 170 -2.63 2.35 3.40
CA SER A 170 -3.56 1.35 3.93
C SER A 170 -4.95 1.46 3.32
N GLU A 171 -5.43 2.68 3.08
CA GLU A 171 -6.71 2.93 2.42
C GLU A 171 -6.69 2.49 0.96
N LEU A 172 -5.59 2.78 0.24
CA LEU A 172 -5.38 2.27 -1.12
C LEU A 172 -5.54 0.74 -1.19
N LEU A 173 -4.91 0.00 -0.27
CA LEU A 173 -5.00 -1.46 -0.25
C LEU A 173 -6.44 -1.94 -0.03
N CYS A 174 -7.19 -1.26 0.83
CA CYS A 174 -8.58 -1.57 1.07
C CYS A 174 -9.43 -1.31 -0.19
N MET A 175 -9.23 -0.19 -0.87
CA MET A 175 -9.94 0.13 -2.11
C MET A 175 -9.63 -0.84 -3.25
N LEU A 176 -8.35 -1.20 -3.44
CA LEU A 176 -7.93 -2.22 -4.41
C LEU A 176 -8.56 -3.59 -4.12
N ALA A 177 -8.75 -3.90 -2.83
CA ALA A 177 -9.43 -5.10 -2.37
C ALA A 177 -10.97 -5.03 -2.44
N GLY A 178 -11.53 -3.98 -3.04
CA GLY A 178 -12.97 -3.78 -3.19
C GLY A 178 -13.70 -3.37 -1.91
N LEU A 179 -12.97 -3.01 -0.84
CA LEU A 179 -13.59 -2.43 0.34
C LEU A 179 -13.94 -0.97 0.05
N PRO A 180 -15.16 -0.51 0.40
CA PRO A 180 -15.53 0.89 0.21
C PRO A 180 -14.60 1.78 1.02
N PRO A 181 -14.32 3.02 0.57
CA PRO A 181 -13.53 3.98 1.33
C PRO A 181 -14.07 4.12 2.75
N ALA A 182 -13.19 4.21 3.74
CA ALA A 182 -13.59 4.47 5.12
C ALA A 182 -14.27 5.85 5.20
N ALA A 183 -15.61 5.89 5.16
CA ALA A 183 -16.35 7.12 5.36
C ALA A 183 -16.06 7.65 6.77
N ASP A 184 -15.82 8.96 6.89
CA ASP A 184 -15.82 9.65 8.18
C ASP A 184 -17.20 9.44 8.85
N GLY A 185 -17.28 8.49 9.77
CA GLY A 185 -18.39 8.37 10.73
C GLY A 185 -19.65 7.60 10.29
N VAL A 186 -19.71 6.95 9.12
CA VAL A 186 -20.87 6.11 8.77
C VAL A 186 -20.53 4.62 8.93
N THR A 187 -20.97 4.05 10.05
CA THR A 187 -20.99 2.61 10.23
C THR A 187 -21.86 1.99 9.13
N SER A 188 -21.26 1.17 8.27
CA SER A 188 -21.99 0.39 7.26
C SER A 188 -23.15 -0.36 7.93
N ILE A 189 -24.38 -0.02 7.55
CA ILE A 189 -25.58 -0.73 8.00
C ILE A 189 -25.54 -2.12 7.35
N ARG A 190 -25.27 -3.14 8.16
CA ARG A 190 -25.40 -4.54 7.74
C ARG A 190 -26.85 -4.81 7.36
N SER A 191 -27.12 -5.03 6.07
CA SER A 191 -28.38 -5.61 5.61
C SER A 191 -28.49 -7.03 6.17
N ARG A 192 -29.31 -7.24 7.20
CA ARG A 192 -29.71 -8.58 7.63
C ARG A 192 -30.62 -9.15 6.55
N ARG A 193 -30.15 -10.14 5.79
CA ARG A 193 -31.04 -11.01 5.02
C ARG A 193 -31.95 -11.73 6.00
N ALA A 194 -33.22 -11.33 6.02
CA ALA A 194 -34.28 -12.10 6.65
C ALA A 194 -34.48 -13.39 5.85
N GLY A 195 -34.25 -14.53 6.51
CA GLY A 195 -34.52 -15.84 5.93
C GLY A 195 -36.01 -16.02 5.66
N LYS A 196 -36.31 -16.67 4.54
CA LYS A 196 -37.57 -17.34 4.29
C LYS A 196 -37.28 -18.73 3.77
#